data_AF-A0A661C380-F1
#
_entry.id   AF-A0A661C380-F1
#
_cell.length_a   1.000
_cell.length_b   1.000
_cell.length_c   1.000
_cell.angle_alpha   90.00
_cell.angle_beta   90.00
_cell.angle_gamma   90.00
#
_symmetry.space_group_name_H-M   'P 1'
#
loop_
_entity.id
_entity.type
_entity.pdbx_description
1 polymer ?
#
loop_
_entity_poly.entity_id
_entity_poly.type
_entity_poly.pdbx_seq_one_letter_code
_entity_poly.pdbx_strand_id
1 'polypeptide(L)'
;YEYEVMEMGYFKYSDAQGIAVEFYQQNDFDLAGFIDKWKEEYVLSLLSDIAKKYLDIDNLDENEAIKNALHQAHQLGYHSNS
;
A
#
# COMPACT_ATOMS: atom_id res chain seq x y z
N TYR A 1 -3.57 -6.63 -48.91
CA TYR A 1 -3.87 -5.83 -47.72
C TYR A 1 -4.62 -6.73 -46.77
N GLU A 2 -3.89 -7.48 -45.95
CA GLU A 2 -4.49 -8.31 -44.91
C GLU A 2 -4.48 -7.47 -43.63
N TYR A 3 -5.68 -7.11 -43.18
CA TYR A 3 -5.87 -6.46 -41.89
C TYR A 3 -5.71 -7.54 -40.82
N GLU A 4 -4.57 -7.56 -40.14
CA GLU A 4 -4.46 -8.24 -38.86
C GLU A 4 -5.37 -7.51 -37.87
N VAL A 5 -6.51 -8.11 -37.56
CA VAL A 5 -7.34 -7.70 -36.43
C VAL A 5 -6.57 -8.09 -35.18
N MET A 6 -6.06 -7.10 -34.43
CA MET A 6 -5.65 -7.33 -33.05
C MET A 6 -6.89 -7.77 -32.27
N GLU A 7 -7.01 -9.06 -31.99
CA GLU A 7 -7.91 -9.53 -30.96
C GLU A 7 -7.51 -8.85 -29.65
N MET A 8 -8.35 -7.95 -29.14
CA MET A 8 -8.24 -7.48 -27.77
C MET A 8 -8.60 -8.63 -26.84
N GLY A 9 -7.64 -9.52 -26.63
CA GLY A 9 -7.72 -10.54 -25.59
C GLY A 9 -7.96 -9.85 -24.26
N TYR A 10 -9.04 -10.20 -23.58
CA TYR A 10 -9.27 -9.79 -22.21
C TYR A 10 -8.09 -10.28 -21.37
N PHE A 11 -7.24 -9.36 -20.89
CA PHE A 11 -6.20 -9.70 -19.93
C PHE A 11 -6.88 -10.16 -18.65
N LYS A 12 -6.87 -11.47 -18.42
CA LYS A 12 -7.32 -12.05 -17.15
C LYS A 12 -6.10 -12.17 -16.25
N TYR A 13 -6.02 -11.30 -15.26
CA TYR A 13 -5.06 -11.44 -14.17
C TYR A 13 -5.53 -12.61 -13.30
N SER A 14 -4.85 -13.75 -13.41
CA SER A 14 -4.99 -14.88 -12.48
C SER A 14 -3.83 -14.84 -11.48
N ASP A 15 -4.07 -15.32 -10.26
CA ASP A 15 -3.08 -15.40 -9.17
C ASP A 15 -2.60 -14.03 -8.65
N ALA A 16 -3.53 -13.12 -8.36
CA ALA A 16 -3.21 -11.99 -7.50
C ALA A 16 -2.60 -12.51 -6.18
N GLN A 17 -1.55 -11.86 -5.71
CA GLN A 17 -0.87 -12.17 -4.44
C GLN A 17 -0.62 -10.89 -3.66
N GLY A 18 -0.38 -11.03 -2.35
CA GLY A 18 -0.19 -9.90 -1.45
C GLY A 18 -1.47 -9.08 -1.25
N ILE A 19 -1.31 -7.83 -0.83
CA ILE A 19 -2.43 -6.96 -0.43
C ILE A 19 -3.47 -6.77 -1.56
N ALA A 20 -3.07 -6.90 -2.83
CA ALA A 20 -3.98 -6.77 -3.97
C ALA A 20 -5.12 -7.79 -3.97
N VAL A 21 -4.94 -8.96 -3.35
CA VAL A 21 -5.99 -9.99 -3.21
C VAL A 21 -7.15 -9.50 -2.36
N GLU A 22 -6.86 -8.70 -1.33
CA GLU A 22 -7.85 -8.17 -0.40
C GLU A 22 -8.82 -7.19 -1.09
N PHE A 23 -8.38 -6.58 -2.20
CA PHE A 23 -9.13 -5.60 -2.99
C PHE A 23 -9.80 -6.18 -4.24
N TYR A 24 -9.69 -7.48 -4.48
CA TYR A 24 -10.36 -8.14 -5.60
C TYR A 24 -11.59 -8.92 -5.10
N GLN A 25 -12.79 -8.40 -5.37
CA GLN A 25 -14.04 -9.04 -4.97
C GLN A 25 -15.03 -9.07 -6.14
N GLN A 26 -15.73 -10.20 -6.32
CA GLN A 26 -16.82 -10.33 -7.30
C GLN A 26 -16.45 -9.90 -8.73
N ASN A 27 -15.20 -10.13 -9.16
CA ASN A 27 -14.66 -9.75 -10.46
C ASN A 27 -14.44 -8.23 -10.65
N ASP A 28 -14.60 -7.44 -9.60
CA ASP A 28 -14.23 -6.03 -9.54
C ASP A 28 -13.00 -5.83 -8.64
N PHE A 29 -12.16 -4.88 -9.04
CA PHE A 29 -10.98 -4.49 -8.28
C PHE A 29 -11.19 -3.11 -7.68
N ASP A 30 -11.18 -3.01 -6.35
CA ASP A 30 -11.21 -1.72 -5.64
C ASP A 30 -9.83 -1.05 -5.70
N LEU A 31 -9.57 -0.38 -6.82
CA LEU A 31 -8.32 0.34 -7.05
C LEU A 31 -8.10 1.46 -6.02
N ALA A 32 -9.16 2.13 -5.58
CA ALA A 32 -9.05 3.22 -4.62
C ALA A 32 -8.60 2.69 -3.25
N GLY A 33 -9.29 1.67 -2.74
CA GLY A 33 -8.92 1.00 -1.48
C GLY A 33 -7.51 0.44 -1.53
N PHE A 34 -7.12 -0.18 -2.65
CA PHE A 34 -5.77 -0.71 -2.84
C PHE A 34 -4.70 0.40 -2.76
N ILE A 35 -4.91 1.52 -3.47
CA ILE A 35 -3.96 2.63 -3.47
C ILE A 35 -3.81 3.21 -2.06
N ASP A 36 -4.90 3.37 -1.33
CA ASP A 36 -4.87 3.92 0.02
C ASP A 36 -4.14 2.97 0.98
N LYS A 37 -4.41 1.66 0.91
CA LYS A 37 -3.72 0.67 1.73
C LYS A 37 -2.24 0.56 1.41
N TRP A 38 -1.90 0.55 0.13
CA TRP A 38 -0.51 0.50 -0.32
C TRP A 38 0.30 1.71 0.17
N LYS A 39 -0.30 2.91 0.12
CA LYS A 39 0.33 4.12 0.67
C LYS A 39 0.53 4.02 2.18
N GLU A 40 -0.46 3.51 2.90
CA GLU A 40 -0.36 3.32 4.36
C GLU A 40 0.80 2.37 4.72
N GLU A 41 0.88 1.20 4.07
CA GLU A 41 1.95 0.24 4.32
C GLU A 41 3.33 0.78 3.93
N TYR A 42 3.40 1.57 2.85
CA TYR A 42 4.63 2.25 2.45
C TYR A 42 5.07 3.27 3.50
N VAL A 43 4.15 4.05 4.08
CA VAL A 43 4.49 4.96 5.17
C VAL A 43 4.96 4.18 6.40
N LEU A 44 4.29 3.11 6.77
CA LEU A 44 4.67 2.28 7.93
C LEU A 44 6.06 1.63 7.75
N SER A 45 6.44 1.24 6.54
CA SER A 45 7.78 0.71 6.27
C SER A 45 8.87 1.77 6.46
N LEU A 46 8.65 2.99 5.96
CA LEU A 46 9.55 4.13 6.18
C LEU A 46 9.66 4.49 7.67
N LEU A 47 8.53 4.46 8.40
CA LEU A 47 8.53 4.71 9.85
C LEU A 47 9.27 3.62 10.62
N SER A 48 9.22 2.37 10.15
CA SER A 48 9.97 1.26 10.76
C SER A 48 11.47 1.46 10.62
N ASP A 49 11.95 1.90 9.45
CA ASP A 49 13.37 2.23 9.23
C ASP A 49 13.83 3.38 10.14
N ILE A 50 12.98 4.40 10.33
CA ILE A 50 13.24 5.52 11.24
C ILE A 50 13.30 5.02 12.69
N ALA A 51 12.34 4.21 13.12
CA ALA A 51 12.27 3.68 14.47
C ALA A 51 13.49 2.80 14.79
N LYS A 52 13.91 1.95 13.85
CA LYS A 52 15.14 1.16 13.98
C LYS A 52 16.37 2.04 14.12
N LYS A 53 16.50 3.05 13.25
CA LYS A 53 17.68 3.92 13.22
C LYS A 53 17.84 4.81 14.45
N TYR A 54 16.74 5.38 14.94
CA TYR A 54 16.78 6.43 15.96
C TYR A 54 16.30 6.00 17.34
N LEU A 55 15.50 4.93 17.42
CA LEU A 55 14.89 4.47 18.67
C LEU A 55 15.34 3.05 19.06
N ASP A 56 16.16 2.39 18.24
CA ASP A 56 16.61 1.00 18.45
C ASP A 56 15.43 0.01 18.53
N ILE A 57 14.37 0.28 17.75
CA ILE A 57 13.17 -0.56 17.67
C ILE A 57 13.23 -1.36 16.37
N ASP A 58 13.54 -2.65 16.46
CA ASP A 58 13.64 -3.54 15.30
C ASP A 58 12.28 -3.88 14.67
N ASN A 59 11.24 -4.01 15.49
CA ASN A 59 9.89 -4.32 15.06
C ASN A 59 8.91 -3.26 15.59
N LEU A 60 8.50 -2.35 14.71
CA LEU A 60 7.58 -1.27 15.07
C LEU A 60 6.19 -1.79 15.49
N ASP A 61 5.79 -2.98 15.03
CA ASP A 61 4.52 -3.60 15.41
C ASP A 61 4.50 -4.10 16.86
N GLU A 62 5.67 -4.32 17.48
CA GLU A 62 5.78 -4.68 18.91
C GLU A 62 5.61 -3.47 19.83
N ASN A 63 5.58 -2.25 19.28
CA ASN A 63 5.42 -1.02 20.05
C ASN A 63 4.30 -0.13 19.48
N GLU A 64 3.05 -0.54 19.70
CA GLU A 64 1.86 0.14 19.20
C GLU A 64 1.82 1.64 19.56
N ALA A 65 2.26 2.01 20.76
CA ALA A 65 2.29 3.41 21.20
C ALA A 65 3.20 4.27 20.30
N ILE A 66 4.40 3.78 20.01
CA ILE A 66 5.37 4.50 19.15
C ILE A 66 4.91 4.46 17.69
N LYS A 67 4.42 3.31 17.21
CA LYS A 67 3.83 3.18 15.88
C LYS A 67 2.74 4.23 15.66
N ASN A 68 1.79 4.32 16.58
CA ASN A 68 0.69 5.28 16.52
C ASN A 68 1.16 6.73 16.60
N ALA A 69 2.14 7.03 17.46
CA ALA A 69 2.69 8.38 17.59
C ALA A 69 3.40 8.85 16.30
N LEU A 70 4.25 7.99 15.72
CA LEU A 70 4.95 8.28 14.47
C LEU A 70 3.97 8.42 13.30
N HIS A 71 2.98 7.54 13.22
CA HIS A 71 1.96 7.59 12.17
C HIS A 71 1.12 8.88 12.26
N GLN A 72 0.66 9.26 13.45
CA GLN A 72 -0.07 10.52 13.67
C GLN A 72 0.81 11.74 13.35
N ALA A 73 2.08 11.75 13.74
CA ALA A 73 2.99 12.84 13.41
C ALA A 73 3.17 13.02 11.90
N HIS A 74 3.32 11.90 11.16
CA HIS A 74 3.36 11.92 9.69
C HIS A 74 2.06 12.49 9.10
N GLN A 75 0.90 12.00 9.57
CA GLN A 75 -0.39 12.49 9.10
C GLN A 75 -0.55 14.00 9.33
N LEU A 76 -0.20 14.51 10.51
CA LEU A 76 -0.25 15.94 10.81
C LEU A 76 0.66 16.75 9.89
N GLY A 77 1.87 16.25 9.61
CA GLY A 77 2.80 16.90 8.68
C GLY A 77 2.29 16.94 7.24
N TYR A 78 1.66 15.85 6.77
CA TYR A 78 1.06 15.77 5.44
C TYR A 78 -0.12 16.74 5.27
N HIS A 79 -1.01 16.80 6.26
CA HIS A 79 -2.16 17.71 6.26
C HIS A 79 -1.75 19.18 6.43
N SER A 80 -0.65 19.46 7.12
CA SER A 80 -0.15 20.83 7.27
C SER A 80 0.51 21.40 6.00
N ASN A 81 0.92 20.54 5.05
CA ASN A 81 1.63 20.93 3.82
C ASN A 81 0.79 20.73 2.54
N SER A 82 -0.45 20.24 2.65
CA SER A 82 -1.42 20.12 1.54
C SER A 82 -2.37 21.31 1.50
#